data_AF-A0AAV2MKR2-F1
#
_entry.id   AF-A0AAV2MKR2-F1
#
_cell.length_a   1.000
_cell.length_b   1.000
_cell.length_c   1.000
_cell.angle_alpha   90.00
_cell.angle_beta   90.00
_cell.angle_gamma   90.00
#
_symmetry.space_group_name_H-M   'P 1'
#
loop_
_entity.id
_entity.type
_entity.pdbx_description
1 polymer ?
#
loop_
_entity_poly.entity_id
_entity_poly.type
_entity_poly.pdbx_seq_one_letter_code
_entity_poly.pdbx_strand_id
1 'polypeptide(L)'
;MPCDGRPGVRRWLTFSSGLLECLCFAGAVFGWASLVIVLRSEGYFSALCFNSTAVRASAPNSTANISQRLYSSFTGLNTTHTLECSDQDESFSLVFTITSFASNFLSFPSGFIFDWLGTAIARLCAICIFTVGTLMVAFSTPGLSVLIFPALSLMGVGGRMYLMTNMQVGNLFGARRSTVITVYTGAFGSSSLLFLIIKLLHEAGVSLHNSFLFLSTCSIFLVLRTFFLLPLNRIPYPLPEHYTYGITCKANNVVVGHLESNNNSHSTANETPAVNDTCLNEDMSFQECLQSSFFFWHVLWLAVIQLRHYLFIGTLNPMLQRLTGADQAVVSQYSNTFAVTQLCGVLCAPWNGLIMDKHRAKLKSRGLEEHEADLRAAMLSLTLTSLLCVLFSVCAMIPVLPLQYFTFFLQVLNRAFYTGSDAAFIQVM
;
A
#
# COMPACT_ATOMS: atom_id res chain seq x y z
N MET A 1 10.92 21.22 -25.47
CA MET A 1 12.11 21.43 -24.61
C MET A 1 13.18 20.45 -25.03
N PRO A 2 14.39 20.87 -25.39
CA PRO A 2 15.46 19.95 -25.77
C PRO A 2 15.78 18.99 -24.60
N CYS A 3 16.25 17.76 -24.90
CA CYS A 3 16.70 16.74 -23.93
C CYS A 3 18.01 17.18 -23.22
N ASP A 4 18.10 18.44 -22.80
CA ASP A 4 19.26 19.12 -22.21
C ASP A 4 19.01 19.51 -20.73
N GLY A 5 17.93 18.98 -20.15
CA GLY A 5 17.75 19.01 -18.71
C GLY A 5 18.79 18.10 -18.08
N ARG A 6 19.69 18.65 -17.24
CA ARG A 6 20.69 17.89 -16.48
C ARG A 6 20.07 16.56 -16.01
N PRO A 7 20.59 15.40 -16.43
CA PRO A 7 19.95 14.10 -16.18
C PRO A 7 19.63 13.85 -14.69
N GLY A 8 20.36 14.49 -13.78
CA GLY A 8 20.05 14.50 -12.35
C GLY A 8 18.73 15.18 -11.98
N VAL A 9 18.41 16.36 -12.52
CA VAL A 9 17.20 17.13 -12.15
C VAL A 9 15.94 16.33 -12.48
N ARG A 10 15.93 15.66 -13.63
CA ARG A 10 14.79 14.85 -14.06
C ARG A 10 14.60 13.61 -13.19
N ARG A 11 15.68 12.92 -12.81
CA ARG A 11 15.62 11.77 -11.89
C ARG A 11 15.03 12.17 -10.55
N TRP A 12 15.47 13.29 -9.99
CA TRP A 12 14.92 13.84 -8.75
C TRP A 12 13.46 14.26 -8.91
N LEU A 13 13.07 14.85 -10.04
CA LEU A 13 11.67 15.21 -10.30
C LEU A 13 10.77 13.97 -10.41
N THR A 14 11.21 12.91 -11.12
CA THR A 14 10.48 11.63 -11.19
C THR A 14 10.36 10.99 -9.81
N PHE A 15 11.42 11.05 -9.01
CA PHE A 15 11.42 10.56 -7.64
C PHE A 15 10.41 11.32 -6.76
N SER A 16 10.56 12.63 -6.63
CA SER A 16 9.72 13.47 -5.76
C SER A 16 8.26 13.47 -6.17
N SER A 17 7.97 13.53 -7.47
CA SER A 17 6.58 13.43 -7.96
C SER A 17 5.96 12.06 -7.71
N GLY A 18 6.76 10.98 -7.79
CA GLY A 18 6.30 9.65 -7.41
C GLY A 18 6.04 9.55 -5.92
N LEU A 19 6.88 10.20 -5.10
CA LEU A 19 6.71 10.17 -3.66
C LEU A 19 5.40 10.82 -3.26
N LEU A 20 5.10 11.97 -3.86
CA LEU A 20 3.81 12.65 -3.72
C LEU A 20 2.65 11.78 -4.22
N GLU A 21 2.81 11.11 -5.36
CA GLU A 21 1.81 10.16 -5.86
C GLU A 21 1.55 9.02 -4.87
N CYS A 22 2.60 8.42 -4.30
CA CYS A 22 2.46 7.37 -3.30
C CYS A 22 1.78 7.87 -2.03
N LEU A 23 2.15 9.06 -1.53
CA LEU A 23 1.54 9.69 -0.37
C LEU A 23 0.06 10.02 -0.57
N CYS A 24 -0.35 10.43 -1.76
CA CYS A 24 -1.71 10.91 -1.99
C CYS A 24 -2.66 9.85 -2.56
N PHE A 25 -2.17 8.84 -3.30
CA PHE A 25 -3.04 7.97 -4.10
C PHE A 25 -2.79 6.47 -3.92
N ALA A 26 -1.66 6.04 -3.37
CA ALA A 26 -1.31 4.62 -3.45
C ALA A 26 -1.90 3.76 -2.32
N GLY A 27 -1.91 4.21 -1.08
CA GLY A 27 -2.36 3.41 0.07
C GLY A 27 -3.44 4.08 0.93
N ALA A 28 -4.31 4.91 0.32
CA ALA A 28 -5.36 5.63 1.05
C ALA A 28 -6.18 4.73 1.99
N VAL A 29 -6.40 3.47 1.60
CA VAL A 29 -7.08 2.42 2.35
C VAL A 29 -6.51 2.21 3.76
N PHE A 30 -5.22 2.47 4.02
CA PHE A 30 -4.68 2.37 5.39
C PHE A 30 -5.24 3.42 6.35
N GLY A 31 -5.83 4.50 5.83
CA GLY A 31 -6.58 5.50 6.60
C GLY A 31 -8.05 5.12 6.84
N TRP A 32 -8.41 3.84 6.66
CA TRP A 32 -9.77 3.32 6.79
C TRP A 32 -10.48 3.78 8.06
N ALA A 33 -9.79 3.79 9.20
CA ALA A 33 -10.34 4.22 10.48
C ALA A 33 -10.90 5.65 10.44
N SER A 34 -10.26 6.55 9.69
CA SER A 34 -10.75 7.92 9.49
C SER A 34 -11.96 7.96 8.56
N LEU A 35 -11.93 7.19 7.46
CA LEU A 35 -13.03 7.16 6.50
C LEU A 35 -14.33 6.58 7.10
N VAL A 36 -14.23 5.54 7.92
CA VAL A 36 -15.40 4.94 8.59
C VAL A 36 -16.15 5.96 9.45
N ILE A 37 -15.43 6.87 10.12
CA ILE A 37 -16.07 7.93 10.92
C ILE A 37 -16.95 8.82 10.03
N VAL A 38 -16.44 9.19 8.85
CA VAL A 38 -17.18 9.99 7.86
C VAL A 38 -18.37 9.22 7.27
N LEU A 39 -18.17 7.96 6.88
CA LEU A 39 -19.26 7.13 6.35
C LEU A 39 -20.36 6.92 7.39
N ARG A 40 -19.99 6.79 8.67
CA ARG A 40 -20.95 6.70 9.77
C ARG A 40 -21.72 8.00 9.96
N SER A 41 -21.07 9.17 9.91
CA SER A 41 -21.76 10.46 10.04
C SER A 41 -22.72 10.75 8.89
N GLU A 42 -22.41 10.26 7.68
CA GLU A 42 -23.28 10.32 6.50
C GLU A 42 -24.40 9.25 6.53
N GLY A 43 -24.40 8.34 7.50
CA GLY A 43 -25.46 7.34 7.68
C GLY A 43 -25.33 6.09 6.80
N TYR A 44 -24.15 5.79 6.26
CA TYR A 44 -23.93 4.54 5.52
C TYR A 44 -24.16 3.33 6.42
N PHE A 45 -24.86 2.32 5.90
CA PHE A 45 -25.27 1.11 6.63
C PHE A 45 -26.09 1.36 7.90
N SER A 46 -26.60 2.58 8.14
CA SER A 46 -27.39 2.92 9.33
C SER A 46 -28.68 2.09 9.46
N ALA A 47 -29.20 1.58 8.35
CA ALA A 47 -30.36 0.68 8.32
C ALA A 47 -30.12 -0.66 9.05
N LEU A 48 -28.87 -1.03 9.31
CA LEU A 48 -28.50 -2.24 10.06
C LEU A 48 -28.48 -2.02 11.58
N CYS A 49 -28.65 -0.77 12.04
CA CYS A 49 -28.74 -0.45 13.45
C CYS A 49 -30.19 -0.60 13.95
N PHE A 50 -30.38 -1.19 15.14
CA PHE A 50 -31.70 -1.33 15.76
C PHE A 50 -31.70 -0.90 17.23
N ASN A 51 -32.91 -0.62 17.74
CA ASN A 51 -33.10 -0.17 19.12
C ASN A 51 -33.29 -1.39 20.04
N SER A 52 -32.31 -1.64 20.91
CA SER A 52 -32.23 -2.84 21.76
C SER A 52 -33.43 -3.00 22.73
N THR A 53 -34.17 -1.92 23.05
CA THR A 53 -35.41 -1.98 23.84
C THR A 53 -36.58 -2.69 23.15
N ALA A 54 -36.59 -2.82 21.82
CA ALA A 54 -37.67 -3.53 21.11
C ALA A 54 -37.55 -5.06 21.23
N VAL A 55 -36.34 -5.59 21.47
CA VAL A 55 -36.07 -7.04 21.47
C VAL A 55 -36.39 -7.69 22.82
N ARG A 56 -36.36 -6.94 23.93
CA ARG A 56 -36.84 -7.48 25.23
C ARG A 56 -38.36 -7.49 25.36
N ALA A 57 -39.09 -6.88 24.42
CA ALA A 57 -40.55 -6.89 24.38
C ALA A 57 -41.14 -8.02 23.52
N SER A 58 -40.34 -8.78 22.78
CA SER A 58 -40.80 -9.99 22.08
C SER A 58 -40.79 -11.22 23.00
N ALA A 59 -41.50 -11.13 24.12
CA ALA A 59 -42.24 -12.28 24.66
C ALA A 59 -43.61 -12.28 23.96
N PRO A 60 -44.16 -13.44 23.54
CA PRO A 60 -45.30 -13.46 22.66
C PRO A 60 -46.55 -13.09 23.46
N ASN A 61 -47.02 -11.85 23.32
CA ASN A 61 -48.43 -11.50 23.33
C ASN A 61 -48.56 -9.99 23.15
N SER A 62 -48.73 -9.56 21.89
CA SER A 62 -49.74 -8.58 21.48
C SER A 62 -49.51 -8.18 20.03
N THR A 63 -50.48 -8.53 19.19
CA THR A 63 -50.68 -7.98 17.85
C THR A 63 -50.94 -6.48 17.95
N ALA A 64 -49.97 -5.65 17.51
CA ALA A 64 -50.21 -4.25 17.21
C ALA A 64 -49.37 -3.82 16.01
N ASN A 65 -50.09 -3.61 14.90
CA ASN A 65 -49.73 -3.01 13.61
C ASN A 65 -48.32 -2.38 13.48
N ILE A 66 -47.50 -3.05 12.66
CA ILE A 66 -46.22 -2.53 12.13
C ILE A 66 -46.53 -1.68 10.91
N SER A 67 -47.02 -0.48 11.15
CA SER A 67 -46.89 0.62 10.21
C SER A 67 -47.08 1.90 11.01
N GLN A 68 -46.19 2.86 10.79
CA GLN A 68 -46.25 4.22 11.34
C GLN A 68 -45.59 4.41 12.72
N ARG A 69 -44.26 4.57 12.71
CA ARG A 69 -43.52 5.48 13.61
C ARG A 69 -42.09 5.73 13.10
N LEU A 70 -41.98 6.32 11.92
CA LEU A 70 -40.87 7.22 11.58
C LEU A 70 -41.38 8.62 11.91
N TYR A 71 -40.66 9.36 12.77
CA TYR A 71 -41.02 10.67 13.34
C TYR A 71 -42.02 10.68 14.50
N SER A 72 -41.52 10.55 15.73
CA SER A 72 -42.15 11.23 16.87
C SER A 72 -41.14 11.53 17.98
N SER A 73 -40.89 12.83 18.15
CA SER A 73 -40.72 13.54 19.42
C SER A 73 -39.83 12.92 20.51
N PHE A 74 -38.69 13.58 20.67
CA PHE A 74 -37.90 13.62 21.89
C PHE A 74 -38.73 14.25 23.03
N THR A 75 -39.34 13.42 23.88
CA THR A 75 -39.86 13.87 25.18
C THR A 75 -39.58 12.83 26.26
N GLY A 76 -38.54 13.10 27.05
CA GLY A 76 -38.58 12.92 28.50
C GLY A 76 -38.67 11.50 29.09
N LEU A 77 -37.82 10.56 28.69
CA LEU A 77 -37.56 9.36 29.49
C LEU A 77 -36.07 9.02 29.54
N ASN A 78 -35.50 9.04 30.74
CA ASN A 78 -34.13 8.60 31.05
C ASN A 78 -34.00 7.08 30.85
N THR A 79 -34.00 6.66 29.60
CA THR A 79 -33.55 5.35 29.17
C THR A 79 -32.43 5.63 28.19
N THR A 80 -31.20 5.30 28.56
CA THR A 80 -30.05 5.29 27.65
C THR A 80 -30.35 4.27 26.55
N HIS A 81 -31.03 4.71 25.48
CA HIS A 81 -31.21 3.95 24.26
C HIS A 81 -29.84 3.82 23.59
N THR A 82 -29.10 2.77 23.95
CA THR A 82 -27.91 2.37 23.21
C THR A 82 -28.40 1.73 21.92
N LEU A 83 -28.39 2.50 20.83
CA LEU A 83 -28.56 1.97 19.48
C LEU A 83 -27.42 0.97 19.24
N GLU A 84 -27.75 -0.31 19.11
CA GLU A 84 -26.75 -1.35 18.84
C GLU A 84 -26.53 -1.43 17.32
N CYS A 85 -25.28 -1.22 16.90
CA CYS A 85 -24.88 -1.13 15.50
C CYS A 85 -23.80 -2.19 15.15
N SER A 86 -23.83 -3.36 15.79
CA SER A 86 -22.83 -4.42 15.55
C SER A 86 -22.76 -4.82 14.07
N ASP A 87 -23.90 -4.96 13.42
CA ASP A 87 -24.00 -5.37 12.01
C ASP A 87 -23.48 -4.28 11.05
N GLN A 88 -23.58 -3.02 11.45
CA GLN A 88 -22.99 -1.89 10.74
C GLN A 88 -21.45 -1.99 10.76
N ASP A 89 -20.89 -2.28 11.92
CA ASP A 89 -19.45 -2.44 12.11
C ASP A 89 -18.89 -3.68 11.42
N GLU A 90 -19.68 -4.76 11.37
CA GLU A 90 -19.37 -5.94 10.56
C GLU A 90 -19.32 -5.60 9.07
N SER A 91 -20.31 -4.85 8.56
CA SER A 91 -20.34 -4.41 7.17
C SER A 91 -19.12 -3.55 6.80
N PHE A 92 -18.74 -2.60 7.66
CA PHE A 92 -17.53 -1.81 7.47
C PHE A 92 -16.26 -2.69 7.50
N SER A 93 -16.15 -3.61 8.45
CA SER A 93 -15.03 -4.54 8.54
C SER A 93 -14.93 -5.42 7.28
N LEU A 94 -16.07 -5.84 6.72
CA LEU A 94 -16.15 -6.63 5.50
C LEU A 94 -15.70 -5.82 4.27
N VAL A 95 -16.14 -4.56 4.13
CA VAL A 95 -15.66 -3.65 3.08
C VAL A 95 -14.13 -3.58 3.06
N PHE A 96 -13.53 -3.35 4.23
CA PHE A 96 -12.07 -3.29 4.36
C PHE A 96 -11.39 -4.62 4.03
N THR A 97 -12.00 -5.74 4.47
CA THR A 97 -11.48 -7.09 4.21
C THR A 97 -11.48 -7.41 2.73
N ILE A 98 -12.59 -7.15 2.02
CA ILE A 98 -12.72 -7.36 0.57
C ILE A 98 -11.74 -6.46 -0.18
N THR A 99 -11.63 -5.19 0.21
CA THR A 99 -10.68 -4.24 -0.38
C THR A 99 -9.23 -4.73 -0.25
N SER A 100 -8.85 -5.18 0.95
CA SER A 100 -7.49 -5.68 1.24
C SER A 100 -7.21 -6.98 0.49
N PHE A 101 -8.18 -7.90 0.44
CA PHE A 101 -8.05 -9.13 -0.33
C PHE A 101 -7.89 -8.84 -1.82
N ALA A 102 -8.77 -8.04 -2.41
CA ALA A 102 -8.73 -7.67 -3.83
C ALA A 102 -7.39 -7.01 -4.18
N SER A 103 -6.90 -6.09 -3.35
CA SER A 103 -5.62 -5.41 -3.56
C SER A 103 -4.43 -6.38 -3.59
N ASN A 104 -4.41 -7.42 -2.75
CA ASN A 104 -3.33 -8.40 -2.73
C ASN A 104 -3.48 -9.47 -3.83
N PHE A 105 -4.68 -10.01 -4.02
CA PHE A 105 -4.94 -11.02 -5.03
C PHE A 105 -4.71 -10.48 -6.45
N LEU A 106 -5.21 -9.28 -6.73
CA LEU A 106 -5.03 -8.64 -8.03
C LEU A 106 -3.63 -8.01 -8.21
N SER A 107 -2.76 -8.04 -7.19
CA SER A 107 -1.35 -7.64 -7.37
C SER A 107 -0.61 -8.61 -8.29
N PHE A 108 -0.93 -9.91 -8.27
CA PHE A 108 -0.33 -10.90 -9.16
C PHE A 108 -0.58 -10.62 -10.66
N PRO A 109 -1.84 -10.52 -11.15
CA PRO A 109 -2.09 -10.16 -12.55
C PRO A 109 -1.60 -8.75 -12.89
N SER A 110 -1.63 -7.81 -11.93
CA SER A 110 -1.07 -6.47 -12.12
C SER A 110 0.44 -6.49 -12.37
N GLY A 111 1.17 -7.39 -11.71
CA GLY A 111 2.59 -7.63 -11.97
C GLY A 111 2.83 -8.12 -13.39
N PHE A 112 2.04 -9.10 -13.85
CA PHE A 112 2.14 -9.61 -15.23
C PHE A 112 1.86 -8.53 -16.28
N ILE A 113 0.82 -7.71 -16.08
CA ILE A 113 0.52 -6.55 -16.92
C ILE A 113 1.71 -5.59 -16.98
N PHE A 114 2.33 -5.32 -15.82
CA PHE A 114 3.49 -4.42 -15.74
C PHE A 114 4.73 -4.98 -16.45
N ASP A 115 4.99 -6.28 -16.30
CA ASP A 115 6.16 -6.92 -16.92
C ASP A 115 6.01 -7.05 -18.45
N TRP A 116 4.80 -7.37 -18.96
CA TRP A 116 4.56 -7.60 -20.39
C TRP A 116 4.19 -6.35 -21.19
N LEU A 117 3.27 -5.53 -20.67
CA LEU A 117 2.74 -4.35 -21.38
C LEU A 117 3.52 -3.08 -21.06
N GLY A 118 4.47 -3.16 -20.13
CA GLY A 118 5.33 -2.05 -19.73
C GLY A 118 4.64 -1.03 -18.83
N THR A 119 5.39 0.00 -18.48
CA THR A 119 5.01 0.98 -17.46
C THR A 119 3.81 1.82 -17.84
N ALA A 120 3.78 2.37 -19.06
CA ALA A 120 2.74 3.33 -19.43
C ALA A 120 1.35 2.69 -19.44
N ILE A 121 1.21 1.49 -20.02
CA ILE A 121 -0.07 0.78 -20.08
C ILE A 121 -0.52 0.39 -18.67
N ALA A 122 0.37 -0.22 -17.87
CA ALA A 122 0.06 -0.59 -16.49
C ALA A 122 -0.40 0.62 -15.66
N ARG A 123 0.24 1.79 -15.86
CA ARG A 123 -0.14 3.02 -15.18
C ARG A 123 -1.47 3.59 -15.66
N LEU A 124 -1.76 3.58 -16.95
CA LEU A 124 -3.06 4.00 -17.46
C LEU A 124 -4.19 3.11 -16.92
N CYS A 125 -3.99 1.79 -16.90
CA CYS A 125 -4.92 0.86 -16.26
C CYS A 125 -5.13 1.20 -14.78
N ALA A 126 -4.04 1.43 -14.02
CA ALA A 126 -4.10 1.83 -12.63
C ALA A 126 -4.89 3.14 -12.42
N ILE A 127 -4.66 4.15 -13.27
CA ILE A 127 -5.37 5.43 -13.23
C ILE A 127 -6.85 5.26 -13.52
N CYS A 128 -7.22 4.49 -14.53
CA CYS A 128 -8.62 4.21 -14.84
C CYS A 128 -9.29 3.50 -13.67
N ILE A 129 -8.70 2.43 -13.14
CA ILE A 129 -9.23 1.65 -12.01
C ILE A 129 -9.40 2.53 -10.78
N PHE A 130 -8.38 3.30 -10.40
CA PHE A 130 -8.42 4.18 -9.24
C PHE A 130 -9.48 5.28 -9.40
N THR A 131 -9.54 5.93 -10.57
CA THR A 131 -10.50 7.02 -10.84
C THR A 131 -11.94 6.53 -10.86
N VAL A 132 -12.19 5.33 -11.41
CA VAL A 132 -13.52 4.71 -11.32
C VAL A 132 -13.89 4.47 -9.86
N GLY A 133 -12.96 3.93 -9.05
CA GLY A 133 -13.18 3.75 -7.62
C GLY A 133 -13.52 5.07 -6.89
N THR A 134 -12.78 6.16 -7.14
CA THR A 134 -13.05 7.46 -6.52
C THR A 134 -14.37 8.08 -6.96
N LEU A 135 -14.72 7.95 -8.25
CA LEU A 135 -16.03 8.41 -8.76
C LEU A 135 -17.18 7.60 -8.17
N MET A 136 -17.02 6.28 -8.01
CA MET A 136 -18.03 5.45 -7.37
C MET A 136 -18.26 5.87 -5.90
N VAL A 137 -17.20 6.21 -5.15
CA VAL A 137 -17.39 6.79 -3.80
C VAL A 137 -18.08 8.15 -3.89
N ALA A 138 -17.67 9.03 -4.81
CA ALA A 138 -18.25 10.35 -4.95
C ALA A 138 -19.77 10.30 -5.20
N PHE A 139 -20.24 9.41 -6.07
CA PHE A 139 -21.66 9.25 -6.39
C PHE A 139 -22.40 8.26 -5.49
N SER A 140 -21.72 7.66 -4.51
CA SER A 140 -22.38 6.80 -3.54
C SER A 140 -23.30 7.62 -2.63
N THR A 141 -24.37 6.98 -2.16
CA THR A 141 -25.31 7.56 -1.19
C THR A 141 -25.58 6.53 -0.10
N PRO A 142 -26.11 6.93 1.07
CA PRO A 142 -26.47 5.98 2.12
C PRO A 142 -27.45 4.90 1.65
N GLY A 143 -28.39 5.27 0.76
CA GLY A 143 -29.32 4.32 0.13
C GLY A 143 -28.65 3.33 -0.83
N LEU A 144 -27.45 3.62 -1.32
CA LEU A 144 -26.61 2.77 -2.16
C LEU A 144 -25.28 2.45 -1.47
N SER A 145 -25.31 2.15 -0.16
CA SER A 145 -24.11 1.84 0.63
C SER A 145 -23.30 0.65 0.07
N VAL A 146 -23.95 -0.27 -0.65
CA VAL A 146 -23.30 -1.42 -1.30
C VAL A 146 -22.26 -0.99 -2.35
N LEU A 147 -22.39 0.21 -2.93
CA LEU A 147 -21.43 0.72 -3.92
C LEU A 147 -20.02 0.92 -3.33
N ILE A 148 -19.90 1.11 -2.01
CA ILE A 148 -18.63 1.29 -1.32
C ILE A 148 -17.72 0.05 -1.45
N PHE A 149 -18.28 -1.15 -1.52
CA PHE A 149 -17.53 -2.40 -1.65
C PHE A 149 -16.65 -2.44 -2.92
N PRO A 150 -17.21 -2.35 -4.13
CA PRO A 150 -16.41 -2.30 -5.35
C PRO A 150 -15.61 -1.00 -5.46
N ALA A 151 -16.13 0.14 -4.97
CA ALA A 151 -15.44 1.42 -5.08
C ALA A 151 -14.08 1.41 -4.37
N LEU A 152 -14.03 1.01 -3.10
CA LEU A 152 -12.79 0.96 -2.34
C LEU A 152 -11.87 -0.18 -2.79
N SER A 153 -12.43 -1.30 -3.26
CA SER A 153 -11.65 -2.38 -3.86
C SER A 153 -10.87 -1.90 -5.08
N LEU A 154 -11.52 -1.17 -6.00
CA LEU A 154 -10.86 -0.57 -7.17
C LEU A 154 -9.81 0.45 -6.75
N MET A 155 -10.10 1.31 -5.77
CA MET A 155 -9.09 2.25 -5.23
C MET A 155 -7.87 1.51 -4.66
N GLY A 156 -8.06 0.43 -3.91
CA GLY A 156 -6.98 -0.36 -3.33
C GLY A 156 -6.11 -1.03 -4.39
N VAL A 157 -6.72 -1.61 -5.44
CA VAL A 157 -6.02 -2.24 -6.56
C VAL A 157 -5.21 -1.21 -7.36
N GLY A 158 -5.85 -0.12 -7.79
CA GLY A 158 -5.17 0.96 -8.52
C GLY A 158 -4.04 1.58 -7.70
N GLY A 159 -4.26 1.76 -6.39
CA GLY A 159 -3.25 2.26 -5.47
C GLY A 159 -2.03 1.34 -5.32
N ARG A 160 -2.24 0.02 -5.20
CA ARG A 160 -1.14 -0.98 -5.23
C ARG A 160 -0.35 -0.93 -6.53
N MET A 161 -1.02 -0.77 -7.68
CA MET A 161 -0.35 -0.63 -8.98
C MET A 161 0.51 0.64 -9.06
N TYR A 162 0.10 1.75 -8.43
CA TYR A 162 0.95 2.94 -8.33
C TYR A 162 2.25 2.66 -7.59
N LEU A 163 2.18 1.96 -6.45
CA LEU A 163 3.40 1.58 -5.73
C LEU A 163 4.32 0.74 -6.62
N MET A 164 3.79 -0.32 -7.25
CA MET A 164 4.55 -1.23 -8.11
C MET A 164 5.27 -0.48 -9.23
N THR A 165 4.56 0.40 -9.95
CA THR A 165 5.11 1.17 -11.07
C THR A 165 6.09 2.27 -10.65
N ASN A 166 6.08 2.69 -9.37
CA ASN A 166 7.07 3.62 -8.82
C ASN A 166 8.33 2.92 -8.29
N MET A 167 8.26 1.64 -7.87
CA MET A 167 9.43 0.93 -7.36
C MET A 167 10.60 0.86 -8.37
N GLN A 168 10.31 0.74 -9.67
CA GLN A 168 11.34 0.76 -10.73
C GLN A 168 12.11 2.09 -10.81
N VAL A 169 11.58 3.20 -10.28
CA VAL A 169 12.31 4.49 -10.22
C VAL A 169 13.57 4.34 -9.37
N GLY A 170 13.59 3.41 -8.41
CA GLY A 170 14.79 3.06 -7.65
C GLY A 170 15.97 2.67 -8.53
N ASN A 171 15.73 2.06 -9.70
CA ASN A 171 16.79 1.68 -10.63
C ASN A 171 17.62 2.91 -11.03
N LEU A 172 17.00 4.08 -11.24
CA LEU A 172 17.68 5.33 -11.65
C LEU A 172 18.76 5.83 -10.69
N PHE A 173 18.76 5.32 -9.44
CA PHE A 173 19.64 5.74 -8.37
C PHE A 173 20.73 4.72 -8.02
N GLY A 174 20.90 3.66 -8.83
CA GLY A 174 22.02 2.70 -8.74
C GLY A 174 22.24 2.19 -7.31
N ALA A 175 23.36 2.57 -6.69
CA ALA A 175 23.72 2.20 -5.32
C ALA A 175 22.66 2.54 -4.25
N ARG A 176 21.77 3.52 -4.50
CA ARG A 176 20.70 3.92 -3.56
C ARG A 176 19.32 3.32 -3.91
N ARG A 177 19.26 2.33 -4.81
CA ARG A 177 18.01 1.69 -5.27
C ARG A 177 17.13 1.20 -4.11
N SER A 178 17.70 0.45 -3.17
CA SER A 178 16.97 -0.10 -2.02
C SER A 178 16.38 1.01 -1.14
N THR A 179 17.15 2.08 -0.89
CA THR A 179 16.66 3.26 -0.14
C THR A 179 15.49 3.95 -0.84
N VAL A 180 15.55 4.09 -2.17
CA VAL A 180 14.45 4.72 -2.93
C VAL A 180 13.19 3.86 -2.89
N ILE A 181 13.32 2.53 -3.08
CA ILE A 181 12.19 1.59 -2.99
C ILE A 181 11.56 1.61 -1.60
N THR A 182 12.38 1.56 -0.54
CA THR A 182 11.88 1.59 0.85
C THR A 182 11.19 2.91 1.18
N VAL A 183 11.71 4.05 0.71
CA VAL A 183 11.05 5.35 0.87
C VAL A 183 9.69 5.39 0.14
N TYR A 184 9.57 4.81 -1.06
CA TYR A 184 8.28 4.67 -1.74
C TYR A 184 7.27 3.83 -0.95
N THR A 185 7.71 2.71 -0.39
CA THR A 185 6.82 1.85 0.40
C THR A 185 6.45 2.50 1.73
N GLY A 186 7.36 3.28 2.33
CA GLY A 186 7.08 4.14 3.47
C GLY A 186 6.00 5.18 3.15
N ALA A 187 6.10 5.84 1.99
CA ALA A 187 5.10 6.81 1.52
C ALA A 187 3.73 6.16 1.25
N PHE A 188 3.73 4.96 0.64
CA PHE A 188 2.52 4.15 0.52
C PHE A 188 1.91 3.85 1.90
N GLY A 189 2.73 3.61 2.93
CA GLY A 189 2.25 3.47 4.29
C GLY A 189 1.61 4.72 4.87
N SER A 190 2.27 5.86 4.68
CA SER A 190 1.85 7.17 5.20
C SER A 190 0.63 7.76 4.48
N SER A 191 0.27 7.22 3.31
CA SER A 191 -0.88 7.69 2.52
C SER A 191 -2.26 7.55 3.17
N SER A 192 -2.34 6.90 4.33
CA SER A 192 -3.49 6.99 5.24
C SER A 192 -3.92 8.43 5.57
N LEU A 193 -2.99 9.40 5.44
CA LEU A 193 -3.24 10.82 5.58
C LEU A 193 -4.36 11.31 4.67
N LEU A 194 -4.53 10.73 3.47
CA LEU A 194 -5.57 11.16 2.55
C LEU A 194 -6.96 11.08 3.18
N PHE A 195 -7.30 9.94 3.78
CA PHE A 195 -8.60 9.76 4.44
C PHE A 195 -8.71 10.55 5.74
N LEU A 196 -7.59 10.85 6.41
CA LEU A 196 -7.59 11.81 7.52
C LEU A 196 -7.92 13.23 7.04
N ILE A 197 -7.31 13.70 5.95
CA ILE A 197 -7.59 15.02 5.36
C ILE A 197 -9.05 15.09 4.93
N ILE A 198 -9.58 14.06 4.26
CA ILE A 198 -11.00 14.00 3.88
C ILE A 198 -11.90 14.08 5.11
N LYS A 199 -11.56 13.37 6.19
CA LYS A 199 -12.31 13.46 7.45
C LYS A 199 -12.30 14.88 8.02
N LEU A 200 -11.13 15.52 8.10
CA LEU A 200 -11.01 16.89 8.63
C LEU A 200 -11.76 17.92 7.77
N LEU A 201 -11.70 17.76 6.44
CA LEU A 201 -12.48 18.59 5.51
C LEU A 201 -13.98 18.38 5.69
N HIS A 202 -14.41 17.14 5.95
CA HIS A 202 -15.80 16.83 6.24
C HIS A 202 -16.30 17.45 7.54
N GLU A 203 -15.49 17.39 8.60
CA GLU A 203 -15.76 18.08 9.86
C GLU A 203 -15.81 19.61 9.68
N ALA A 204 -15.09 20.16 8.70
CA ALA A 204 -15.15 21.58 8.31
C ALA A 204 -16.34 21.93 7.39
N GLY A 205 -17.21 20.96 7.04
CA GLY A 205 -18.42 21.17 6.26
C GLY A 205 -18.30 20.86 4.75
N VAL A 206 -17.17 20.32 4.28
CA VAL A 206 -17.03 19.87 2.89
C VAL A 206 -17.70 18.50 2.71
N SER A 207 -18.58 18.35 1.74
CA SER A 207 -19.24 17.06 1.50
C SER A 207 -18.25 15.97 1.05
N LEU A 208 -18.57 14.71 1.39
CA LEU A 208 -17.82 13.55 0.93
C LEU A 208 -17.76 13.51 -0.61
N HIS A 209 -18.88 13.82 -1.27
CA HIS A 209 -19.00 13.94 -2.73
C HIS A 209 -17.94 14.87 -3.34
N ASN A 210 -17.83 16.11 -2.84
CA ASN A 210 -16.89 17.10 -3.37
C ASN A 210 -15.44 16.67 -3.15
N SER A 211 -15.14 16.06 -2.01
CA SER A 211 -13.79 15.58 -1.68
C SER A 211 -13.32 14.49 -2.65
N PHE A 212 -14.18 13.52 -2.96
CA PHE A 212 -13.85 12.44 -3.90
C PHE A 212 -13.90 12.86 -5.37
N LEU A 213 -14.73 13.85 -5.74
CA LEU A 213 -14.68 14.49 -7.07
C LEU A 213 -13.36 15.23 -7.29
N PHE A 214 -12.89 15.98 -6.29
CA PHE A 214 -11.58 16.62 -6.33
C PHE A 214 -10.48 15.57 -6.53
N LEU A 215 -10.50 14.48 -5.76
CA LEU A 215 -9.53 13.39 -5.89
C LEU A 215 -9.55 12.75 -7.29
N SER A 216 -10.73 12.60 -7.89
CA SER A 216 -10.90 12.10 -9.25
C SER A 216 -10.32 13.05 -10.31
N THR A 217 -10.43 14.36 -10.08
CA THR A 217 -9.82 15.38 -10.96
C THR A 217 -8.30 15.38 -10.85
N CYS A 218 -7.74 15.06 -9.67
CA CYS A 218 -6.30 14.89 -9.51
C CYS A 218 -5.72 13.75 -10.36
N SER A 219 -6.53 12.81 -10.86
CA SER A 219 -6.06 11.80 -11.82
C SER A 219 -5.48 12.40 -13.09
N ILE A 220 -5.88 13.62 -13.49
CA ILE A 220 -5.25 14.36 -14.60
C ILE A 220 -3.76 14.56 -14.34
N PHE A 221 -3.37 14.91 -13.11
CA PHE A 221 -1.96 15.03 -12.72
C PHE A 221 -1.22 13.69 -12.84
N LEU A 222 -1.87 12.57 -12.49
CA LEU A 222 -1.29 11.23 -12.60
C LEU A 222 -1.07 10.83 -14.06
N VAL A 223 -1.98 11.21 -14.97
CA VAL A 223 -1.83 11.03 -16.41
C VAL A 223 -0.66 11.85 -16.93
N LEU A 224 -0.60 13.14 -16.59
CA LEU A 224 0.51 14.02 -16.98
C LEU A 224 1.86 13.45 -16.51
N ARG A 225 1.96 13.06 -15.24
CA ARG A 225 3.17 12.43 -14.70
C ARG A 225 3.57 11.18 -15.48
N THR A 226 2.60 10.32 -15.80
CA THR A 226 2.85 9.07 -16.53
C THR A 226 3.48 9.31 -17.89
N PHE A 227 3.00 10.29 -18.65
CA PHE A 227 3.56 10.58 -19.97
C PHE A 227 4.86 11.40 -19.91
N PHE A 228 4.96 12.42 -19.05
CA PHE A 228 6.10 13.35 -19.04
C PHE A 228 7.31 12.84 -18.23
N LEU A 229 7.07 12.12 -17.12
CA LEU A 229 8.08 11.80 -16.10
C LEU A 229 8.42 10.31 -15.98
N LEU A 230 7.75 9.43 -16.72
CA LEU A 230 8.09 8.00 -16.77
C LEU A 230 8.36 7.51 -18.20
N PRO A 231 9.16 6.46 -18.38
CA PRO A 231 9.30 5.78 -19.66
C PRO A 231 8.02 5.00 -20.01
N LEU A 232 7.84 4.77 -21.32
CA LEU A 232 6.75 3.94 -21.86
C LEU A 232 6.88 2.48 -21.42
N ASN A 233 8.10 1.94 -21.48
CA ASN A 233 8.44 0.58 -21.09
C ASN A 233 9.05 0.56 -19.68
N ARG A 234 9.85 -0.45 -19.35
CA ARG A 234 10.51 -0.58 -18.05
C ARG A 234 11.79 0.27 -17.96
N ILE A 235 12.13 0.72 -16.75
CA ILE A 235 13.48 1.22 -16.47
C ILE A 235 14.42 0.01 -16.31
N PRO A 236 15.39 -0.21 -17.20
CA PRO A 236 16.30 -1.36 -17.13
C PRO A 236 17.20 -1.28 -15.89
N TYR A 237 17.65 -2.45 -15.44
CA TYR A 237 18.66 -2.59 -14.39
C TYR A 237 19.61 -3.72 -14.77
N PRO A 238 20.93 -3.50 -14.86
CA PRO A 238 21.66 -2.23 -14.68
C PRO A 238 21.30 -1.16 -15.73
N LEU A 239 21.58 0.12 -15.44
CA LEU A 239 21.29 1.20 -16.39
C LEU A 239 22.35 1.25 -17.51
N PRO A 240 21.93 1.33 -18.79
CA PRO A 240 22.84 1.65 -19.90
C PRO A 240 23.50 3.02 -19.72
N GLU A 241 24.73 3.16 -20.22
CA GLU A 241 25.39 4.47 -20.32
C GLU A 241 24.51 5.43 -21.15
N HIS A 242 24.32 6.66 -20.66
CA HIS A 242 23.46 7.69 -21.28
C HIS A 242 21.95 7.38 -21.38
N TYR A 243 21.39 6.54 -20.49
CA TYR A 243 19.93 6.34 -20.42
C TYR A 243 19.15 7.65 -20.14
N THR A 244 18.24 7.99 -21.05
CA THR A 244 17.25 9.08 -20.94
C THR A 244 15.85 8.56 -21.25
N TYR A 245 14.80 9.16 -20.68
CA TYR A 245 13.40 8.67 -20.81
C TYR A 245 12.41 9.77 -21.23
N GLY A 246 11.12 9.45 -21.41
CA GLY A 246 9.97 10.34 -21.70
C GLY A 246 9.88 11.02 -23.09
N ILE A 247 8.77 11.76 -23.30
CA ILE A 247 8.16 12.06 -24.63
C ILE A 247 9.11 12.70 -25.66
N THR A 248 10.10 13.49 -25.23
CA THR A 248 10.91 14.29 -26.16
C THR A 248 12.15 13.56 -26.71
N CYS A 249 12.48 12.38 -26.21
CA CYS A 249 13.61 11.63 -26.73
C CYS A 249 13.06 10.44 -27.56
N LYS A 250 13.10 10.57 -28.90
CA LYS A 250 12.75 9.50 -29.84
C LYS A 250 13.55 8.24 -29.49
N ALA A 251 12.87 7.11 -29.50
CA ALA A 251 13.48 5.80 -29.45
C ALA A 251 14.50 5.65 -30.59
N ASN A 252 15.79 5.78 -30.28
CA ASN A 252 16.76 5.02 -31.04
C ASN A 252 16.63 3.58 -30.55
N ASN A 253 16.19 2.72 -31.46
CA ASN A 253 16.02 1.29 -31.24
C ASN A 253 17.27 0.70 -30.59
N VAL A 254 17.24 0.48 -29.28
CA VAL A 254 18.10 -0.51 -28.64
C VAL A 254 17.39 -1.84 -28.86
N VAL A 255 17.63 -2.42 -30.03
CA VAL A 255 17.29 -3.81 -30.33
C VAL A 255 18.19 -4.66 -29.44
N VAL A 256 17.62 -5.24 -28.39
CA VAL A 256 18.23 -6.36 -27.68
C VAL A 256 17.94 -7.62 -28.52
N GLY A 257 18.99 -8.21 -29.09
CA GLY A 257 19.03 -9.62 -29.49
C GLY A 257 18.45 -10.02 -30.85
N HIS A 258 19.30 -10.03 -31.89
CA HIS A 258 19.55 -11.18 -32.79
C HIS A 258 20.41 -10.68 -33.97
N LEU A 259 21.73 -10.72 -33.80
CA LEU A 259 22.67 -10.62 -34.91
C LEU A 259 22.88 -12.02 -35.47
N GLU A 260 22.08 -12.40 -36.47
CA GLU A 260 22.54 -13.39 -37.45
C GLU A 260 23.65 -12.72 -38.28
N SER A 261 24.89 -13.14 -38.02
CA SER A 261 26.04 -12.74 -38.82
C SER A 261 26.13 -13.65 -40.04
N ASN A 262 25.98 -13.05 -41.22
CA ASN A 262 26.41 -13.67 -42.46
C ASN A 262 27.17 -12.63 -43.29
N ASN A 263 28.50 -12.64 -43.18
CA ASN A 263 29.38 -12.75 -44.35
C ASN A 263 30.88 -12.68 -44.00
N ASN A 264 31.61 -13.55 -44.67
CA ASN A 264 33.05 -13.79 -44.67
C ASN A 264 33.90 -12.55 -45.01
N SER A 265 35.06 -12.42 -44.35
CA SER A 265 36.39 -12.39 -45.00
C SER A 265 37.56 -12.22 -43.99
N HIS A 266 38.31 -13.31 -43.84
CA HIS A 266 39.76 -13.46 -43.59
C HIS A 266 40.65 -12.21 -43.36
N SER A 267 41.40 -12.16 -42.24
CA SER A 267 42.84 -12.57 -42.17
C SER A 267 43.58 -12.12 -40.88
N THR A 268 44.11 -13.11 -40.15
CA THR A 268 45.44 -13.21 -39.46
C THR A 268 45.90 -12.17 -38.42
N ALA A 269 45.99 -12.55 -37.13
CA ALA A 269 47.18 -13.17 -36.47
C ALA A 269 47.33 -12.83 -34.97
N ASN A 270 47.62 -13.88 -34.18
CA ASN A 270 48.32 -13.96 -32.86
C ASN A 270 47.51 -13.88 -31.52
N GLU A 271 47.02 -15.05 -31.08
CA GLU A 271 47.31 -15.79 -29.80
C GLU A 271 47.89 -15.00 -28.60
N THR A 272 47.45 -15.05 -27.33
CA THR A 272 46.74 -16.04 -26.46
C THR A 272 46.20 -15.33 -25.16
N PRO A 273 45.63 -16.03 -24.16
CA PRO A 273 44.20 -16.26 -23.93
C PRO A 273 43.58 -15.35 -22.84
N ALA A 274 42.37 -14.87 -23.10
CA ALA A 274 41.55 -14.22 -22.09
C ALA A 274 41.15 -15.24 -21.01
N VAL A 275 41.42 -14.90 -19.75
CA VAL A 275 40.88 -15.59 -18.58
C VAL A 275 39.38 -15.36 -18.56
N ASN A 276 38.64 -16.42 -18.84
CA ASN A 276 37.20 -16.50 -18.64
C ASN A 276 36.90 -16.47 -17.13
N ASP A 277 36.65 -15.29 -16.57
CA ASP A 277 35.80 -15.18 -15.38
C ASP A 277 34.35 -15.02 -15.82
N THR A 278 33.79 -16.16 -16.18
CA THR A 278 32.35 -16.41 -16.27
C THR A 278 31.74 -16.17 -14.88
N CYS A 279 31.08 -15.03 -14.70
CA CYS A 279 30.00 -14.89 -13.71
C CYS A 279 28.72 -14.53 -14.47
N LEU A 280 28.30 -15.46 -15.34
CA LEU A 280 26.90 -15.58 -15.69
C LEU A 280 26.26 -16.24 -14.48
N ASN A 281 25.61 -15.45 -13.62
CA ASN A 281 24.61 -16.02 -12.72
C ASN A 281 23.59 -16.73 -13.62
N GLU A 282 23.47 -18.04 -13.50
CA GLU A 282 22.34 -18.78 -14.03
C GLU A 282 21.10 -18.20 -13.35
N ASP A 283 20.41 -17.29 -14.03
CA ASP A 283 19.12 -16.77 -13.56
C ASP A 283 18.18 -17.99 -13.43
N MET A 284 17.83 -18.38 -12.21
CA MET A 284 16.87 -19.45 -11.93
C MET A 284 15.60 -19.22 -12.75
N SER A 285 15.07 -20.27 -13.38
CA SER A 285 13.82 -20.12 -14.13
C SER A 285 12.70 -19.70 -13.17
N PHE A 286 11.73 -18.92 -13.68
CA PHE A 286 10.58 -18.46 -12.89
C PHE A 286 9.84 -19.62 -12.19
N GLN A 287 9.78 -20.79 -12.85
CA GLN A 287 9.15 -21.97 -12.31
C GLN A 287 9.94 -22.60 -11.16
N GLU A 288 11.27 -22.66 -11.27
CA GLU A 288 12.14 -23.15 -10.19
C GLU A 288 12.10 -22.22 -8.96
N CYS A 289 12.01 -20.91 -9.17
CA CYS A 289 11.83 -19.94 -8.10
C CYS A 289 10.51 -20.16 -7.35
N LEU A 290 9.40 -20.32 -8.07
CA LEU A 290 8.08 -20.60 -7.47
C LEU A 290 8.01 -21.93 -6.72
N GLN A 291 8.76 -22.94 -7.19
CA GLN A 291 8.81 -24.26 -6.57
C GLN A 291 9.83 -24.34 -5.42
N SER A 292 10.60 -23.28 -5.17
CA SER A 292 11.55 -23.22 -4.07
C SER A 292 10.83 -23.24 -2.72
N SER A 293 11.24 -24.16 -1.84
CA SER A 293 10.75 -24.21 -0.46
C SER A 293 11.00 -22.88 0.28
N PHE A 294 12.11 -22.21 -0.02
CA PHE A 294 12.47 -20.93 0.60
C PHE A 294 11.49 -19.82 0.21
N PHE A 295 11.08 -19.76 -1.06
CA PHE A 295 10.05 -18.84 -1.54
C PHE A 295 8.70 -19.08 -0.84
N PHE A 296 8.26 -20.33 -0.75
CA PHE A 296 6.99 -20.67 -0.07
C PHE A 296 6.96 -20.21 1.39
N TRP A 297 7.99 -20.52 2.18
CA TRP A 297 8.05 -20.13 3.58
C TRP A 297 8.09 -18.61 3.77
N HIS A 298 8.79 -17.90 2.89
CA HIS A 298 8.80 -16.44 2.91
C HIS A 298 7.43 -15.84 2.57
N VAL A 299 6.74 -16.36 1.54
CA VAL A 299 5.39 -15.91 1.18
C VAL A 299 4.40 -16.19 2.31
N LEU A 300 4.50 -17.34 2.98
CA LEU A 300 3.67 -17.65 4.14
C LEU A 300 3.94 -16.67 5.30
N TRP A 301 5.21 -16.41 5.62
CA TRP A 301 5.61 -15.42 6.62
C TRP A 301 5.05 -14.03 6.32
N LEU A 302 5.18 -13.59 5.07
CA LEU A 302 4.69 -12.33 4.54
C LEU A 302 3.16 -12.24 4.65
N ALA A 303 2.46 -13.32 4.31
CA ALA A 303 1.00 -13.41 4.42
C ALA A 303 0.51 -13.26 5.87
N VAL A 304 1.17 -13.94 6.81
CA VAL A 304 0.82 -13.87 8.25
C VAL A 304 1.00 -12.44 8.78
N ILE A 305 2.14 -11.81 8.50
CA ILE A 305 2.42 -10.44 8.94
C ILE A 305 1.42 -9.46 8.32
N GLN A 306 1.20 -9.52 7.00
CA GLN A 306 0.26 -8.61 6.34
C GLN A 306 -1.17 -8.79 6.86
N LEU A 307 -1.65 -10.03 7.00
CA LEU A 307 -2.98 -10.32 7.53
C LEU A 307 -3.16 -9.73 8.93
N ARG A 308 -2.16 -9.87 9.80
CA ARG A 308 -2.19 -9.29 11.15
C ARG A 308 -2.34 -7.77 11.13
N HIS A 309 -1.68 -7.07 10.21
CA HIS A 309 -1.82 -5.61 10.06
C HIS A 309 -3.22 -5.24 9.54
N TYR A 310 -3.74 -5.96 8.54
CA TYR A 310 -5.08 -5.72 8.01
C TYR A 310 -6.16 -5.92 9.08
N LEU A 311 -6.11 -7.02 9.84
CA LEU A 311 -7.06 -7.26 10.92
C LEU A 311 -7.06 -6.13 11.94
N PHE A 312 -5.89 -5.58 12.29
CA PHE A 312 -5.82 -4.44 13.20
C PHE A 312 -6.53 -3.20 12.65
N ILE A 313 -6.20 -2.81 11.41
CA ILE A 313 -6.73 -1.59 10.79
C ILE A 313 -8.25 -1.72 10.57
N GLY A 314 -8.70 -2.88 10.10
CA GLY A 314 -10.12 -3.15 9.85
C GLY A 314 -10.97 -3.12 11.12
N THR A 315 -10.42 -3.59 12.25
CA THR A 315 -11.14 -3.68 13.54
C THR A 315 -10.85 -2.54 14.52
N LEU A 316 -10.02 -1.57 14.13
CA LEU A 316 -9.57 -0.49 15.03
C LEU A 316 -10.75 0.30 15.62
N ASN A 317 -11.70 0.74 14.78
CA ASN A 317 -12.84 1.52 15.24
C ASN A 317 -13.77 0.73 16.19
N PRO A 318 -14.21 -0.50 15.86
CA PRO A 318 -14.97 -1.34 16.80
C PRO A 318 -14.21 -1.63 18.10
N MET A 319 -12.90 -1.89 18.02
CA MET A 319 -12.06 -2.09 19.20
C MET A 319 -12.08 -0.85 20.11
N LEU A 320 -11.85 0.34 19.55
CA LEU A 320 -11.83 1.60 20.31
C LEU A 320 -13.20 1.88 20.92
N GLN A 321 -14.30 1.67 20.18
CA GLN A 321 -15.66 1.85 20.70
C GLN A 321 -15.94 0.98 21.92
N ARG A 322 -15.50 -0.28 21.89
CA ARG A 322 -15.64 -1.19 23.04
C ARG A 322 -14.82 -0.73 24.24
N LEU A 323 -13.61 -0.20 24.01
CA LEU A 323 -12.72 0.26 25.09
C LEU A 323 -13.14 1.59 25.71
N THR A 324 -13.78 2.48 24.93
CA THR A 324 -14.22 3.81 25.40
C THR A 324 -15.65 3.84 25.91
N GLY A 325 -16.37 2.71 25.91
CA GLY A 325 -17.79 2.70 26.24
C GLY A 325 -18.65 3.47 25.24
N ALA A 326 -18.28 3.42 23.96
CA ALA A 326 -18.93 4.08 22.82
C ALA A 326 -18.81 5.63 22.75
N ASP A 327 -17.91 6.24 23.51
CA ASP A 327 -17.58 7.67 23.37
C ASP A 327 -16.93 7.95 22.00
N GLN A 328 -17.68 8.62 21.13
CA GLN A 328 -17.25 8.94 19.76
C GLN A 328 -16.13 9.98 19.70
N ALA A 329 -16.04 10.90 20.67
CA ALA A 329 -15.00 11.92 20.68
C ALA A 329 -13.63 11.29 20.94
N VAL A 330 -13.55 10.37 21.91
CA VAL A 330 -12.33 9.63 22.23
C VAL A 330 -11.95 8.69 21.07
N VAL A 331 -12.90 7.98 20.47
CA VAL A 331 -12.65 7.14 19.28
C VAL A 331 -12.07 7.99 18.14
N SER A 332 -12.67 9.14 17.87
CA SER A 332 -12.19 10.09 16.85
C SER A 332 -10.75 10.55 17.13
N GLN A 333 -10.42 10.86 18.39
CA GLN A 333 -9.07 11.26 18.81
C GLN A 333 -8.04 10.14 18.58
N TYR A 334 -8.35 8.90 18.97
CA TYR A 334 -7.43 7.77 18.79
C TYR A 334 -7.26 7.42 17.31
N SER A 335 -8.33 7.44 16.50
CA SER A 335 -8.24 7.21 15.06
C SER A 335 -7.45 8.30 14.34
N ASN A 336 -7.60 9.57 14.75
CA ASN A 336 -6.75 10.66 14.28
C ASN A 336 -5.28 10.44 14.65
N THR A 337 -5.02 10.03 15.89
CA THR A 337 -3.65 9.75 16.34
C THR A 337 -3.03 8.59 15.58
N PHE A 338 -3.80 7.52 15.34
CA PHE A 338 -3.36 6.40 14.52
C PHE A 338 -2.97 6.87 13.12
N ALA A 339 -3.84 7.65 12.45
CA ALA A 339 -3.57 8.17 11.11
C ALA A 339 -2.36 9.11 11.06
N VAL A 340 -2.16 9.97 12.07
CA VAL A 340 -0.95 10.81 12.17
C VAL A 340 0.30 9.96 12.40
N THR A 341 0.22 8.91 13.22
CA THR A 341 1.36 8.00 13.48
C THR A 341 1.81 7.29 12.21
N GLN A 342 0.90 6.96 11.28
CA GLN A 342 1.26 6.39 9.97
C GLN A 342 2.17 7.31 9.14
N LEU A 343 2.15 8.64 9.35
CA LEU A 343 3.06 9.57 8.66
C LEU A 343 4.53 9.30 8.97
N CYS A 344 4.81 8.79 10.16
CA CYS A 344 6.16 8.41 10.56
C CYS A 344 6.70 7.20 9.78
N GLY A 345 5.85 6.48 9.04
CA GLY A 345 6.23 5.33 8.21
C GLY A 345 7.34 5.65 7.21
N VAL A 346 7.30 6.81 6.55
CA VAL A 346 8.38 7.27 5.64
C VAL A 346 9.72 7.40 6.36
N LEU A 347 9.73 7.86 7.61
CA LEU A 347 10.95 8.06 8.40
C LEU A 347 11.51 6.74 8.93
N CYS A 348 10.63 5.79 9.25
CA CYS A 348 11.02 4.47 9.74
C CYS A 348 11.47 3.52 8.62
N ALA A 349 10.98 3.69 7.39
CA ALA A 349 11.26 2.77 6.27
C ALA A 349 12.76 2.58 5.96
N PRO A 350 13.62 3.63 5.98
CA PRO A 350 15.06 3.46 5.73
C PRO A 350 15.80 2.70 6.84
N TRP A 351 15.26 2.63 8.06
CA TRP A 351 15.98 2.09 9.22
C TRP A 351 16.30 0.61 9.04
N ASN A 352 15.37 -0.17 8.51
CA ASN A 352 15.58 -1.59 8.27
C ASN A 352 16.70 -1.83 7.26
N GLY A 353 16.70 -1.08 6.14
CA GLY A 353 17.76 -1.16 5.14
C GLY A 353 19.13 -0.78 5.71
N LEU A 354 19.21 0.30 6.51
CA LEU A 354 20.44 0.72 7.15
C LEU A 354 20.99 -0.31 8.16
N ILE A 355 20.11 -0.94 8.94
CA ILE A 355 20.50 -2.01 9.89
C ILE A 355 21.08 -3.20 9.12
N MET A 356 20.41 -3.61 8.05
CA MET A 356 20.84 -4.71 7.20
C MET A 356 22.17 -4.41 6.52
N ASP A 357 22.32 -3.25 5.89
CA ASP A 357 23.54 -2.83 5.19
C ASP A 357 24.74 -2.76 6.14
N LYS A 358 24.53 -2.22 7.36
CA LYS A 358 25.57 -2.17 8.39
C LYS A 358 25.97 -3.57 8.86
N HIS A 359 25.01 -4.46 9.04
CA HIS A 359 25.27 -5.84 9.43
C HIS A 359 26.01 -6.60 8.33
N ARG A 360 25.56 -6.47 7.08
CA ARG A 360 26.20 -6.99 5.87
C ARG A 360 27.65 -6.54 5.76
N ALA A 361 27.91 -5.23 5.88
CA ALA A 361 29.26 -4.68 5.82
C ALA A 361 30.18 -5.22 6.92
N LYS A 362 29.64 -5.41 8.13
CA LYS A 362 30.37 -6.02 9.26
C LYS A 362 30.68 -7.50 9.05
N LEU A 363 29.83 -8.24 8.35
CA LEU A 363 30.07 -9.65 8.02
C LEU A 363 31.11 -9.78 6.90
N LYS A 364 31.03 -8.92 5.87
CA LYS A 364 32.03 -8.86 4.80
C LYS A 364 33.42 -8.48 5.34
N SER A 365 33.50 -7.53 6.27
CA SER A 365 34.79 -7.17 6.90
C SER A 365 35.39 -8.27 7.77
N ARG A 366 34.61 -9.29 8.14
CA ARG A 366 35.07 -10.52 8.82
C ARG A 366 35.49 -11.62 7.86
N GLY A 367 35.45 -11.37 6.55
CA GLY A 367 35.89 -12.31 5.52
C GLY A 367 34.84 -13.37 5.14
N LEU A 368 33.56 -13.18 5.46
CA LEU A 368 32.50 -14.06 4.97
C LEU A 368 32.26 -13.88 3.47
N GLU A 369 31.88 -14.97 2.80
CA GLU A 369 31.45 -14.97 1.41
C GLU A 369 30.22 -14.07 1.21
N GLU A 370 30.09 -13.45 0.03
CA GLU A 370 29.06 -12.45 -0.24
C GLU A 370 27.64 -12.99 -0.07
N HIS A 371 27.37 -14.18 -0.61
CA HIS A 371 26.06 -14.83 -0.49
C HIS A 371 25.69 -15.13 0.97
N GLU A 372 26.65 -15.63 1.77
CA GLU A 372 26.42 -15.95 3.17
C GLU A 372 26.21 -14.69 4.03
N ALA A 373 26.93 -13.62 3.73
CA ALA A 373 26.74 -12.32 4.39
C ALA A 373 25.34 -11.76 4.12
N ASP A 374 24.83 -11.92 2.90
CA ASP A 374 23.52 -11.42 2.47
C ASP A 374 22.38 -12.22 3.10
N LEU A 375 22.51 -13.54 3.12
CA LEU A 375 21.56 -14.43 3.79
C LEU A 375 21.46 -14.12 5.30
N ARG A 376 22.60 -13.98 5.99
CA ARG A 376 22.62 -13.67 7.43
C ARG A 376 22.06 -12.29 7.75
N ALA A 377 22.28 -11.31 6.87
CA ALA A 377 21.70 -9.97 7.01
C ALA A 377 20.17 -9.99 6.81
N ALA A 378 19.68 -10.75 5.82
CA ALA A 378 18.26 -10.97 5.61
C ALA A 378 17.60 -11.71 6.79
N MET A 379 18.24 -12.76 7.33
CA MET A 379 17.75 -13.48 8.51
C MET A 379 17.58 -12.57 9.73
N LEU A 380 18.53 -11.66 9.98
CA LEU A 380 18.43 -10.67 11.05
C LEU A 380 17.20 -9.76 10.85
N SER A 381 17.01 -9.25 9.63
CA SER A 381 15.88 -8.40 9.25
C SER A 381 14.53 -9.10 9.46
N LEU A 382 14.41 -10.35 8.99
CA LEU A 382 13.21 -11.18 9.14
C LEU A 382 12.90 -11.48 10.62
N THR A 383 13.95 -11.80 11.40
CA THR A 383 13.81 -12.08 12.84
C THR A 383 13.34 -10.84 13.59
N LEU A 384 13.96 -9.69 13.34
CA LEU A 384 13.60 -8.43 13.99
C LEU A 384 12.17 -8.01 13.64
N THR A 385 11.77 -8.13 12.38
CA THR A 385 10.40 -7.86 11.94
C THR A 385 9.40 -8.80 12.63
N SER A 386 9.72 -10.09 12.76
CA SER A 386 8.87 -11.06 13.44
C SER A 386 8.71 -10.74 14.93
N LEU A 387 9.79 -10.37 15.61
CA LEU A 387 9.76 -9.95 17.02
C LEU A 387 8.92 -8.68 17.22
N LEU A 388 9.07 -7.68 16.34
CA LEU A 388 8.23 -6.48 16.34
C LEU A 388 6.76 -6.82 16.12
N CYS A 389 6.45 -7.79 15.25
CA CYS A 389 5.09 -8.25 15.00
C CYS A 389 4.46 -8.95 16.22
N VAL A 390 5.22 -9.79 16.92
CA VAL A 390 4.77 -10.41 18.17
C VAL A 390 4.53 -9.35 19.24
N LEU A 391 5.46 -8.42 19.43
CA LEU A 391 5.31 -7.34 20.41
C LEU A 391 4.08 -6.47 20.12
N PHE A 392 3.93 -6.03 18.86
CA PHE A 392 2.73 -5.34 18.39
C PHE A 392 1.46 -6.14 18.68
N SER A 393 1.48 -7.45 18.43
CA SER A 393 0.33 -8.33 18.64
C SER A 393 -0.07 -8.43 20.10
N VAL A 394 0.90 -8.63 20.99
CA VAL A 394 0.69 -8.67 22.44
C VAL A 394 0.13 -7.33 22.94
N CYS A 395 0.71 -6.20 22.54
CA CYS A 395 0.22 -4.88 22.95
C CYS A 395 -1.22 -4.60 22.48
N ALA A 396 -1.58 -5.01 21.26
CA ALA A 396 -2.93 -4.84 20.74
C ALA A 396 -3.99 -5.71 21.44
N MET A 397 -3.60 -6.86 22.01
CA MET A 397 -4.51 -7.74 22.75
C MET A 397 -4.85 -7.20 24.14
N ILE A 398 -3.97 -6.39 24.72
CA ILE A 398 -4.17 -5.82 26.05
C ILE A 398 -5.22 -4.69 25.95
N PRO A 399 -6.37 -4.79 26.65
CA PRO A 399 -7.48 -3.85 26.53
C PRO A 399 -7.26 -2.58 27.35
N VAL A 400 -6.10 -1.93 27.19
CA VAL A 400 -5.73 -0.69 27.88
C VAL A 400 -5.64 0.44 26.85
N LEU A 401 -6.46 1.47 27.02
CA LEU A 401 -6.55 2.63 26.11
C LEU A 401 -5.21 3.35 25.93
N PRO A 402 -4.52 3.82 27.00
CA PRO A 402 -3.24 4.51 26.85
C PRO A 402 -2.15 3.67 26.16
N LEU A 403 -2.18 2.35 26.31
CA LEU A 403 -1.22 1.45 25.65
C LEU A 403 -1.37 1.48 24.12
N GLN A 404 -2.55 1.82 23.60
CA GLN A 404 -2.79 1.81 22.15
C GLN A 404 -1.95 2.83 21.40
N TYR A 405 -1.55 3.95 22.02
CA TYR A 405 -0.58 4.86 21.39
C TYR A 405 0.74 4.17 21.07
N PHE A 406 1.24 3.35 21.99
CA PHE A 406 2.43 2.55 21.76
C PHE A 406 2.19 1.44 20.73
N THR A 407 1.03 0.78 20.76
CA THR A 407 0.61 -0.20 19.75
C THR A 407 0.62 0.42 18.34
N PHE A 408 0.15 1.66 18.17
CA PHE A 408 0.16 2.37 16.89
C PHE A 408 1.58 2.61 16.39
N PHE A 409 2.47 3.06 17.27
CA PHE A 409 3.88 3.23 16.93
C PHE A 409 4.54 1.90 16.50
N LEU A 410 4.32 0.83 17.27
CA LEU A 410 4.84 -0.50 16.94
C LEU A 410 4.30 -1.02 15.61
N GLN A 411 3.02 -0.78 15.31
CA GLN A 411 2.41 -1.17 14.05
C GLN A 411 3.09 -0.47 12.85
N VAL A 412 3.36 0.84 12.96
CA VAL A 412 4.02 1.60 11.89
C VAL A 412 5.47 1.17 11.72
N LEU A 413 6.18 0.95 12.83
CA LEU A 413 7.56 0.48 12.82
C LEU A 413 7.67 -0.92 12.20
N ASN A 414 6.83 -1.87 12.64
CA ASN A 414 6.81 -3.22 12.10
C ASN A 414 6.52 -3.23 10.60
N ARG A 415 5.55 -2.43 10.16
CA ARG A 415 5.20 -2.30 8.75
C ARG A 415 6.35 -1.75 7.90
N ALA A 416 7.08 -0.76 8.41
CA ALA A 416 8.27 -0.24 7.75
C ALA A 416 9.36 -1.33 7.59
N PHE A 417 9.59 -2.13 8.63
CA PHE A 417 10.60 -3.19 8.65
C PHE A 417 10.24 -4.38 7.76
N TYR A 418 8.95 -4.73 7.70
CA TYR A 418 8.40 -5.71 6.77
C TYR A 418 8.80 -5.37 5.32
N THR A 419 8.59 -4.12 4.89
CA THR A 419 8.86 -3.72 3.50
C THR A 419 10.35 -3.69 3.15
N GLY A 420 11.21 -3.42 4.14
CA GLY A 420 12.66 -3.54 3.97
C GLY A 420 13.13 -4.98 3.90
N SER A 421 12.46 -5.89 4.63
CA SER A 421 12.77 -7.33 4.62
C SER A 421 12.39 -7.98 3.29
N ASP A 422 11.27 -7.58 2.67
CA ASP A 422 10.87 -8.08 1.36
C ASP A 422 11.88 -7.70 0.27
N ALA A 423 12.33 -6.43 0.28
CA ALA A 423 13.33 -5.95 -0.66
C ALA A 423 14.68 -6.65 -0.51
N ALA A 424 15.06 -7.00 0.72
CA ALA A 424 16.26 -7.76 1.03
C ALA A 424 16.19 -9.18 0.49
N PHE A 425 15.05 -9.84 0.70
CA PHE A 425 14.83 -11.22 0.27
C PHE A 425 14.91 -11.36 -1.26
N ILE A 426 14.34 -10.41 -2.00
CA ILE A 426 14.40 -10.37 -3.46
C ILE A 426 15.83 -10.17 -4.00
N GLN A 427 16.77 -9.67 -3.19
CA GLN A 427 18.18 -9.56 -3.60
C GLN A 427 18.99 -10.83 -3.35
N VAL A 428 18.49 -11.73 -2.50
CA VAL A 428 19.17 -12.97 -2.10
C VAL A 428 18.75 -14.14 -2.99
N MET A 429 17.51 -14.13 -3.49
CA MET A 429 17.06 -14.98 -4.60
C MET A 429 17.46 -14.40 -5.94
#